data_AF-G4F4K9-F1
#
_entry.id   AF-G4F4K9-F1
#
_cell.length_a   1.000
_cell.length_b   1.000
_cell.length_c   1.000
_cell.angle_alpha   90.00
_cell.angle_beta   90.00
_cell.angle_gamma   90.00
#
_symmetry.space_group_name_H-M   'P 1'
#
loop_
_entity.id
_entity.type
_entity.pdbx_description
1 polymer ?
#
loop_
_entity_poly.entity_id
_entity_poly.type
_entity_poly.pdbx_seq_one_letter_code
_entity_poly.pdbx_strand_id
1 'polypeptide(L)' 'MGIEHRPTEVDDRLIIGHREGDTLLKGHNQSGLVTLVERRSGYLMTARLPKITAELSEKAMIRLL' A
#
# COMPACT_ATOMS: atom_id res chain seq x y z
N MET A 1 8.04 10.34 5.19
CA MET A 1 7.49 9.49 6.26
C MET A 1 7.63 8.05 5.80
N GLY A 2 8.46 7.23 6.45
CA GLY A 2 8.54 5.80 6.19
C GLY A 2 7.82 4.97 7.26
N ILE A 3 7.93 3.64 7.16
CA ILE A 3 7.29 2.66 8.05
C ILE A 3 7.69 2.88 9.52
N GLU A 4 8.88 3.43 9.77
CA GLU A 4 9.40 3.77 11.09
C GLU A 4 8.57 4.83 11.83
N HIS A 5 7.73 5.59 11.13
CA HIS A 5 6.86 6.60 11.73
C HIS A 5 5.47 6.08 12.10
N ARG A 6 5.19 4.80 11.91
CA ARG A 6 3.88 4.23 12.21
C ARG A 6 3.58 4.31 13.73
N PRO A 7 2.33 4.60 14.14
CA PRO A 7 1.95 4.54 15.54
C PRO A 7 2.15 3.13 16.11
N THR A 8 2.64 2.99 17.33
CA THR A 8 2.86 1.68 17.97
C THR A 8 1.57 0.86 18.10
N GLU A 9 0.43 1.53 18.23
CA GLU A 9 -0.91 0.91 18.26
C GLU A 9 -1.19 0.03 17.03
N VAL A 10 -0.50 0.24 15.91
CA VAL A 10 -0.68 -0.56 14.69
C VAL A 10 0.03 -1.92 14.74
N ASP A 11 0.87 -2.18 15.76
CA ASP A 11 1.65 -3.41 15.92
C ASP A 11 0.80 -4.58 16.44
N ASP A 12 -0.20 -4.30 17.26
CA ASP A 12 -1.07 -5.33 17.83
C ASP A 12 -2.09 -5.87 16.82
N ARG A 13 -2.28 -5.18 15.69
CA ARG A 13 -3.14 -5.60 14.56
C ARG A 13 -4.56 -5.99 14.97
N LEU A 14 -5.12 -5.33 15.99
CA LEU A 14 -6.41 -5.70 16.58
C LEU A 14 -7.62 -5.24 15.75
N ILE A 15 -7.45 -4.17 14.98
CA ILE A 15 -8.53 -3.50 14.23
C ILE A 15 -8.81 -4.26 12.93
N ILE A 16 -10.02 -4.84 12.82
CA ILE A 16 -10.47 -5.50 11.59
C ILE A 16 -10.63 -4.46 10.48
N GLY A 17 -10.07 -4.77 9.30
CA GLY A 17 -10.20 -3.92 8.12
C GLY A 17 -9.20 -2.77 8.09
N HIS A 18 -8.30 -2.67 9.09
CA HIS A 18 -7.22 -1.70 9.07
C HIS A 18 -6.20 -2.10 7.99
N ARG A 19 -6.02 -1.23 7.00
CA ARG A 19 -5.14 -1.46 5.84
C ARG A 19 -3.93 -0.53 5.86
N GLU A 20 -2.76 -1.06 5.52
CA GLU A 20 -1.55 -0.29 5.22
C GLU A 20 -1.33 -0.25 3.70
N GLY A 21 -1.03 0.94 3.17
CA GLY A 21 -0.71 1.15 1.77
C GLY A 21 0.76 1.45 1.56
N ASP A 22 1.39 0.79 0.59
CA ASP A 22 2.79 1.04 0.21
C ASP A 22 2.95 1.06 -1.32
N THR A 23 4.05 1.63 -1.81
CA THR A 23 4.40 1.72 -3.24
C THR A 23 5.78 1.15 -3.48
N LEU A 24 5.84 0.03 -4.21
CA LEU A 24 7.09 -0.58 -4.65
C LEU A 24 7.50 0.01 -6.00
N LEU A 25 8.72 0.53 -6.08
CA LEU A 25 9.24 1.17 -7.28
C LEU A 25 10.19 0.24 -8.03
N LYS A 26 9.99 0.09 -9.34
CA LYS A 26 11.00 -0.49 -10.24
C LYS A 26 12.05 0.59 -10.51
N GLY A 27 13.33 0.18 -10.57
CA GLY A 27 14.49 1.06 -10.73
C GLY A 27 14.28 2.23 -11.69
N HIS A 28 14.82 3.40 -11.32
CA HIS A 28 14.56 4.70 -11.95
C HIS A 28 13.10 5.16 -11.95
N ASN A 29 12.25 4.62 -11.07
CA ASN A 29 10.83 5.00 -10.88
C ASN A 29 10.00 4.96 -12.18
N GLN A 30 10.36 4.09 -13.12
CA GLN A 30 9.68 4.00 -14.41
C GLN A 30 8.32 3.32 -14.30
N SER A 31 8.15 2.44 -13.31
CA SER A 31 6.91 1.69 -13.04
C SER A 31 6.96 1.15 -11.61
N GLY A 32 5.87 0.55 -11.14
CA GLY A 32 5.82 0.01 -9.79
C GLY A 32 4.59 -0.83 -9.50
N LEU A 33 4.35 -1.06 -8.21
CA LEU A 33 3.16 -1.72 -7.67
C LEU A 33 2.64 -0.88 -6.50
N VAL A 34 1.33 -0.79 -6.37
CA VAL A 34 0.71 -0.44 -5.08
C VAL A 34 0.37 -1.72 -4.35
N THR A 35 0.52 -1.71 -3.03
CA THR A 35 0.10 -2.79 -2.14
C THR A 35 -0.84 -2.23 -1.09
N LEU A 36 -1.95 -2.91 -0.84
CA LEU A 36 -2.82 -2.70 0.31
C LEU A 36 -2.85 -4.00 1.13
N VAL A 37 -2.39 -3.94 2.37
CA VAL A 37 -2.34 -5.10 3.27
C VAL A 37 -3.29 -4.90 4.43
N GLU A 38 -4.25 -5.81 4.61
CA GLU A 38 -5.04 -5.85 5.85
C GLU A 38 -4.18 -6.43 6.97
N ARG A 39 -3.90 -5.61 8.00
CA ARG A 39 -2.83 -5.89 8.95
C ARG A 39 -3.09 -7.13 9.80
N ARG A 40 -4.35 -7.40 10.14
CA ARG A 40 -4.73 -8.51 11.04
C ARG A 40 -4.59 -9.87 10.36
N SER A 41 -5.10 -10.01 9.15
CA SER A 41 -5.08 -11.25 8.37
C SER A 41 -3.81 -11.41 7.53
N GLY A 42 -3.10 -10.33 7.23
CA GLY A 42 -2.01 -10.32 6.25
C GLY A 42 -2.51 -10.43 4.81
N TYR A 43 -3.80 -10.22 4.55
CA TYR A 43 -4.37 -10.29 3.21
C TYR A 43 -3.83 -9.16 2.32
N LEU A 44 -3.13 -9.55 1.25
CA LEU A 44 -2.49 -8.62 0.31
C LEU A 44 -3.36 -8.42 -0.93
N MET A 45 -3.57 -7.15 -1.27
CA MET A 45 -4.14 -6.70 -2.54
C MET A 45 -3.09 -5.87 -3.27
N THR A 46 -2.90 -6.08 -4.57
CA THR A 46 -1.88 -5.34 -5.32
C THR A 46 -2.33 -5.04 -6.75
N ALA A 47 -1.85 -3.91 -7.27
CA ALA A 47 -2.09 -3.49 -8.64
C ALA A 47 -0.81 -2.90 -9.25
N ARG A 48 -0.57 -3.19 -10.52
CA ARG A 48 0.57 -2.68 -11.29
C ARG A 48 0.36 -1.21 -11.66
N LEU A 49 1.40 -0.42 -11.44
CA LEU A 49 1.53 0.95 -11.93
C LEU A 49 2.44 0.96 -13.17
N PRO A 50 1.92 1.19 -14.38
CA PRO A 50 2.75 1.27 -15.58
C PRO A 50 3.65 2.52 -15.60
N LYS A 51 3.29 3.55 -14.83
CA LYS A 51 4.05 4.78 -14.59
C LYS A 51 3.80 5.24 -13.15
N ILE A 52 4.77 5.90 -12.52
CA ILE A 52 4.64 6.44 -11.17
C ILE A 52 4.07 7.86 -11.25
N THR A 53 2.76 8.00 -11.06
CA THR A 53 2.07 9.29 -10.88
C THR A 53 1.02 9.16 -9.78
N ALA A 54 0.67 10.27 -9.13
CA ALA A 54 -0.34 10.29 -8.10
C ALA A 54 -1.71 9.80 -8.61
N GLU A 55 -2.12 10.22 -9.82
CA GLU A 55 -3.43 9.84 -10.37
C GLU A 55 -3.51 8.33 -10.67
N LEU A 56 -2.41 7.72 -11.13
CA LEU A 56 -2.40 6.28 -11.39
C LEU A 56 -2.40 5.48 -10.08
N SER A 57 -1.68 5.95 -9.06
CA SER A 57 -1.70 5.35 -7.72
C SER A 57 -3.10 5.41 -7.10
N GLU A 58 -3.75 6.57 -7.15
CA GLU A 58 -5.11 6.75 -6.65
C GLU A 58 -6.10 5.81 -7.35
N LYS A 59 -6.13 5.81 -8.69
CA LYS A 59 -7.01 4.92 -9.47
C LYS A 59 -6.77 3.45 -9.17
N ALA A 60 -5.50 3.06 -9.02
CA ALA A 60 -5.14 1.70 -8.67
C ALA A 60 -5.62 1.34 -7.26
N MET A 61 -5.44 2.22 -6.27
CA MET A 61 -5.91 2.01 -4.90
C MET A 61 -7.43 1.93 -4.81
N ILE A 62 -8.18 2.80 -5.50
CA ILE A 62 -9.65 2.76 -5.54
C ILE A 62 -10.15 1.42 -6.09
N ARG A 63 -9.48 0.86 -7.09
CA ARG A 63 -9.84 -0.46 -7.66
C ARG A 63 -9.61 -1.62 -6.68
N LEU A 64 -8.80 -1.44 -5.65
CA LEU A 64 -8.52 -2.44 -4.61
C LEU A 64 -9.43 -2.29 -3.37
N LEU A 65 -10.37 -1.35 -3.37
CA LEU A 65 -11.41 -1.23 -2.36
C LEU A 65 -12.64 -2.06 -2.75
#